data_AF-A0A2B4S438-F1
#
_entry.id   AF-A0A2B4S438-F1
#
_cell.length_a   1.000
_cell.length_b   1.000
_cell.length_c   1.000
_cell.angle_alpha   90.00
_cell.angle_beta   90.00
_cell.angle_gamma   90.00
#
_symmetry.space_group_name_H-M   'P 1'
#
loop_
_entity.id
_entity.type
_entity.pdbx_description
1 polymer ?
#
loop_
_entity_poly.entity_id
_entity_poly.type
_entity_poly.pdbx_seq_one_letter_code
_entity_poly.pdbx_strand_id
1 'polypeptide(L)'
;MAAVNGESVHEESQGKSSIWTYEKEQKLFGKVDEYLEDSEERRGFYVKDINWSDIAFDGFTADEVHKRWRVLTLRVRKMRNAKEILEDAKQRAADKQTSEGSRKRKMDDSFPKAPLTAYLLFSNEKRQPMAEKYPDLNTRELLAKIGKKWRKLSAEKKKKYQDIYLEDKKKYESELTQYFLTNFPEEKAPKTAFELWSAKKEKELKEEHPNISDKRLQKKLKKRWGRLDDEEKEELEKKSKQEMDKFLRKMRKRVKGPKCCAWSTGNN
;
A
#
# COMPACT_ATOMS: atom_id res chain seq x y z
N MET A 1 74.25 10.23 -46.62
CA MET A 1 73.48 10.68 -45.43
C MET A 1 72.11 11.09 -45.96
N ALA A 2 70.96 10.54 -45.58
CA ALA A 2 70.58 9.59 -44.57
C ALA A 2 69.43 8.70 -45.10
N ALA A 3 69.21 7.58 -44.44
CA ALA A 3 68.32 6.49 -44.83
C ALA A 3 66.86 6.71 -44.40
N VAL A 4 66.04 5.87 -45.01
CA VAL A 4 64.60 5.60 -44.86
C VAL A 4 64.29 4.77 -43.61
N ASN A 5 63.00 4.73 -43.21
CA ASN A 5 62.31 3.92 -42.17
C ASN A 5 62.24 4.57 -40.78
N GLY A 6 61.12 4.57 -40.04
CA GLY A 6 59.81 3.92 -40.13
C GLY A 6 59.05 4.18 -38.80
N GLU A 7 57.83 3.65 -38.70
CA GLU A 7 56.94 3.57 -37.50
C GLU A 7 56.20 4.87 -37.11
N SER A 8 54.87 4.98 -37.24
CA SER A 8 53.75 4.20 -36.68
C SER A 8 53.79 4.13 -35.15
N VAL A 9 52.82 4.78 -34.48
CA VAL A 9 51.76 4.13 -33.69
C VAL A 9 50.89 5.21 -33.02
N HIS A 10 49.59 4.94 -33.10
CA HIS A 10 48.45 5.52 -32.40
C HIS A 10 48.69 6.03 -30.97
N GLU A 11 48.01 7.13 -30.63
CA GLU A 11 47.28 7.19 -29.36
C GLU A 11 45.94 7.92 -29.53
N GLU A 12 44.86 7.19 -29.23
CA GLU A 12 43.49 7.68 -29.11
C GLU A 12 43.39 8.80 -28.08
N SER A 13 42.57 9.82 -28.38
CA SER A 13 41.80 10.47 -27.31
C SER A 13 40.49 11.04 -27.85
N GLN A 14 39.51 10.15 -28.04
CA GLN A 14 38.11 10.55 -27.95
C GLN A 14 37.82 11.01 -26.51
N GLY A 15 37.86 12.32 -26.28
CA GLY A 15 37.78 12.92 -24.96
C GLY A 15 36.53 13.78 -24.75
N LYS A 16 35.53 13.19 -24.08
CA LYS A 16 34.61 13.86 -23.13
C LYS A 16 33.71 14.98 -23.67
N SER A 17 32.62 14.63 -24.32
CA SER A 17 31.39 15.45 -24.27
C SER A 17 30.19 14.53 -24.15
N SER A 18 29.14 14.95 -23.44
CA SER A 18 27.90 14.17 -23.25
C SER A 18 27.86 13.13 -22.12
N ILE A 19 28.54 13.39 -20.99
CA ILE A 19 28.14 12.78 -19.70
C ILE A 19 27.65 13.89 -18.77
N TRP A 20 26.40 13.75 -18.33
CA TRP A 20 25.77 14.58 -17.30
C TRP A 20 26.26 14.10 -15.93
N THR A 21 27.08 14.92 -15.27
CA THR A 21 27.54 14.70 -13.89
C THR A 21 26.68 15.51 -12.93
N TYR A 22 26.69 15.14 -11.64
CA TYR A 22 25.96 15.85 -10.59
C TYR A 22 26.28 17.36 -10.56
N GLU A 23 27.54 17.73 -10.75
CA GLU A 23 27.98 19.13 -10.80
C GLU A 23 27.34 19.91 -11.95
N LYS A 24 27.21 19.30 -13.14
CA LYS A 24 26.54 19.91 -14.29
C LYS A 24 25.04 20.08 -14.07
N GLU A 25 24.42 19.18 -13.30
CA GLU A 25 23.01 19.30 -12.92
C GLU A 25 22.78 20.42 -11.92
N GLN A 26 23.67 20.58 -10.94
CA GLN A 26 23.64 21.71 -10.01
C GLN A 26 23.81 23.04 -10.74
N LYS A 27 24.72 23.10 -11.71
CA LYS A 27 24.92 24.28 -12.57
C LYS A 27 23.68 24.60 -13.41
N LEU A 28 22.95 23.59 -13.90
CA LEU A 28 21.66 23.77 -14.56
C LEU A 28 20.60 24.33 -13.61
N PHE A 29 20.50 23.81 -12.38
CA PHE A 29 19.56 24.35 -11.39
C PHE A 29 19.84 25.82 -11.07
N GLY A 30 21.11 26.18 -10.85
CA GLY A 30 21.49 27.58 -10.57
C GLY A 30 21.15 28.54 -11.71
N LYS A 31 21.41 28.16 -12.97
CA LYS A 31 21.04 29.00 -14.13
C LYS A 31 19.53 29.18 -14.29
N VAL A 32 18.74 28.15 -13.95
CA VAL A 32 17.27 28.25 -14.00
C VAL A 32 16.75 29.11 -12.86
N ASP A 33 17.39 29.06 -11.69
CA ASP A 33 17.04 29.89 -10.53
C ASP A 33 17.28 31.38 -10.81
N GLU A 34 18.46 31.73 -11.32
CA GLU A 34 18.84 33.09 -11.75
C GLU A 34 17.89 33.63 -12.83
N TYR A 35 17.53 32.80 -13.81
CA TYR A 35 16.55 33.16 -14.85
C TYR A 35 15.13 33.42 -14.29
N LEU A 36 14.79 32.82 -13.15
CA LEU A 36 13.49 32.97 -12.51
C LEU A 36 13.44 34.15 -11.52
N GLU A 37 14.55 34.48 -10.86
CA GLU A 37 14.68 35.69 -10.02
C GLU A 37 14.50 36.98 -10.84
N ASP A 38 15.04 37.01 -12.07
CA ASP A 38 14.85 38.14 -13.00
C ASP A 38 13.40 38.29 -13.53
N SER A 39 12.54 37.31 -13.26
CA SER A 39 11.16 37.22 -13.78
C SER A 39 10.09 37.40 -12.68
N GLU A 40 10.49 37.77 -11.46
CA GLU A 40 9.63 37.85 -10.26
C GLU A 40 8.37 38.73 -10.40
N GLU A 41 8.30 39.63 -11.40
CA GLU A 41 7.11 40.43 -11.68
C GLU A 41 5.96 39.67 -12.38
N ARG A 42 6.20 38.45 -12.88
CA ARG A 42 5.20 37.70 -13.67
C ARG A 42 4.46 36.67 -12.84
N ARG A 43 3.39 37.11 -12.16
CA ARG A 43 2.33 36.19 -11.70
C ARG A 43 1.87 35.31 -12.87
N GLY A 44 2.06 34.00 -12.75
CA GLY A 44 1.64 33.04 -13.77
C GLY A 44 2.72 32.61 -14.77
N PHE A 45 4.00 32.82 -14.46
CA PHE A 45 5.12 32.24 -15.23
C PHE A 45 5.25 30.73 -14.94
N TYR A 46 5.10 29.89 -15.97
CA TYR A 46 5.21 28.44 -15.85
C TYR A 46 6.47 27.92 -16.54
N VAL A 47 6.87 26.68 -16.24
CA VAL A 47 8.05 26.02 -16.84
C VAL A 47 8.01 25.99 -18.38
N LYS A 48 6.83 26.03 -18.99
CA LYS A 48 6.64 26.11 -20.44
C LYS A 48 7.05 27.46 -21.05
N ASP A 49 7.15 28.50 -20.23
CA ASP A 49 7.42 29.88 -20.64
C ASP A 49 8.91 30.23 -20.52
N ILE A 50 9.76 29.27 -20.11
CA ILE A 50 11.21 29.39 -20.00
C ILE A 50 11.87 29.34 -21.38
N ASN A 51 12.72 30.32 -21.70
CA ASN A 51 13.54 30.31 -22.91
C ASN A 51 14.86 29.54 -22.70
N TRP A 52 14.93 28.30 -23.20
CA TRP A 52 16.07 27.40 -22.97
C TRP A 52 17.35 27.79 -23.72
N SER A 53 17.28 28.69 -24.72
CA SER A 53 18.49 29.22 -25.37
C SER A 53 19.35 30.02 -24.40
N ASP A 54 18.71 30.72 -23.47
CA ASP A 54 19.37 31.65 -22.55
C ASP A 54 20.02 30.89 -21.38
N ILE A 55 19.59 29.64 -21.17
CA ILE A 55 20.07 28.75 -20.10
C ILE A 55 21.17 27.80 -20.60
N ALA A 56 21.39 27.68 -21.92
CA ALA A 56 22.42 26.81 -22.51
C ALA A 56 23.83 27.11 -21.95
N PHE A 57 24.67 26.07 -21.79
CA PHE A 57 26.00 26.21 -21.18
C PHE A 57 26.94 25.05 -21.53
N ASP A 58 28.25 25.26 -21.37
CA ASP A 58 29.33 24.25 -21.51
C ASP A 58 29.24 23.41 -22.79
N GLY A 59 28.82 24.02 -23.90
CA GLY A 59 28.69 23.36 -25.21
C GLY A 59 27.45 22.47 -25.35
N PHE A 60 26.57 22.41 -24.34
CA PHE A 60 25.26 21.78 -24.46
C PHE A 60 24.28 22.69 -25.18
N THR A 61 23.54 22.11 -26.11
CA THR A 61 22.46 22.80 -26.84
C THR A 61 21.25 23.04 -25.95
N ALA A 62 20.42 24.03 -26.30
CA ALA A 62 19.17 24.33 -25.60
C ALA A 62 18.27 23.08 -25.44
N ASP A 63 18.24 22.24 -26.47
CA ASP A 63 17.47 20.99 -26.48
C ASP A 63 18.03 19.95 -25.49
N GLU A 64 19.35 19.82 -25.39
CA GLU A 64 19.99 18.89 -24.45
C GLU A 64 19.73 19.31 -22.99
N VAL A 65 19.78 20.61 -22.72
CA VAL A 65 19.52 21.20 -21.41
C VAL A 65 18.04 21.02 -21.02
N HIS A 66 17.11 21.37 -21.92
CA HIS A 66 15.68 21.18 -21.69
C HIS A 66 15.31 19.70 -21.49
N LYS A 67 15.90 18.80 -22.29
CA LYS A 67 15.68 17.35 -22.14
C LYS A 67 16.17 16.85 -20.77
N ARG A 68 17.31 17.35 -20.27
CA ARG A 68 17.79 16.99 -18.93
C ARG A 68 16.89 17.55 -17.83
N TRP A 69 16.49 18.81 -17.93
CA TRP A 69 15.56 19.45 -16.98
C TRP A 69 14.25 18.67 -16.86
N ARG A 70 13.69 18.24 -17.99
CA ARG A 70 12.48 17.42 -18.02
C ARG A 70 12.66 16.13 -17.24
N VAL A 71 13.74 15.39 -17.48
CA VAL A 71 14.02 14.11 -16.80
C VAL A 71 14.15 14.28 -15.29
N LEU A 72 14.83 15.33 -14.84
CA LEU A 72 15.01 15.63 -13.41
C LEU A 72 13.70 16.03 -12.72
N THR A 73 12.79 16.69 -13.44
CA THR A 73 11.49 17.15 -12.92
C THR A 73 10.33 16.17 -13.12
N LEU A 74 10.53 15.04 -13.82
CA LEU A 74 9.49 14.03 -14.11
C LEU A 74 8.75 13.48 -12.88
N ARG A 75 9.40 13.43 -11.71
CA ARG A 75 8.82 12.93 -10.46
C ARG A 75 8.39 14.03 -9.48
N VAL A 76 8.51 15.29 -9.88
CA VAL A 76 8.10 16.46 -9.11
C VAL A 76 6.67 16.84 -9.52
N ARG A 77 5.79 17.13 -8.55
CA ARG A 77 4.41 17.57 -8.84
C ARG A 77 4.46 18.98 -9.46
N LYS A 78 3.91 19.13 -10.67
CA LYS A 78 4.10 20.28 -11.58
C LYS A 78 3.46 21.63 -11.16
N MET A 79 2.91 21.75 -9.95
CA MET A 79 2.24 22.98 -9.48
C MET A 79 2.48 23.18 -7.97
N ARG A 80 3.63 23.79 -7.61
CA ARG A 80 3.95 24.40 -6.31
C ARG A 80 5.13 25.38 -6.47
N ASN A 81 5.19 26.44 -5.68
CA ASN A 81 6.26 27.43 -5.68
C ASN A 81 7.58 26.77 -5.22
N ALA A 82 8.74 27.17 -5.78
CA ALA A 82 10.06 26.61 -5.53
C ALA A 82 10.39 26.42 -4.03
N LYS A 83 9.94 27.35 -3.18
CA LYS A 83 10.10 27.25 -1.72
C LYS A 83 9.39 26.03 -1.12
N GLU A 84 8.20 25.69 -1.61
CA GLU A 84 7.44 24.52 -1.16
C GLU A 84 8.06 23.21 -1.65
N ILE A 85 8.71 23.24 -2.82
CA ILE A 85 9.44 22.09 -3.38
C ILE A 85 10.70 21.82 -2.56
N LEU A 86 11.42 22.88 -2.14
CA LEU A 86 12.61 22.78 -1.31
C LEU A 86 12.29 22.18 0.07
N GLU A 87 11.21 22.62 0.70
CA GLU A 87 10.77 22.06 1.98
C GLU A 87 10.31 20.60 1.85
N ASP A 88 9.55 20.26 0.79
CA ASP A 88 9.18 18.87 0.52
C ASP A 88 10.41 17.97 0.23
N ALA A 89 11.45 18.51 -0.40
CA ALA A 89 12.69 17.80 -0.70
C ALA A 89 13.53 17.56 0.57
N LYS A 90 13.66 18.58 1.43
CA LYS A 90 14.29 18.46 2.75
C LYS A 90 13.58 17.43 3.61
N GLN A 91 12.24 17.47 3.65
CA GLN A 91 11.42 16.51 4.39
C GLN A 91 11.62 15.08 3.87
N ARG A 92 11.65 14.89 2.54
CA ARG A 92 11.89 13.56 1.94
C ARG A 92 13.30 13.03 2.19
N ALA A 93 14.30 13.90 2.25
CA ALA A 93 15.66 13.50 2.60
C ALA A 93 15.76 13.06 4.07
N ALA A 94 15.11 13.78 4.99
CA ALA A 94 15.02 13.41 6.40
C ALA A 94 14.22 12.11 6.62
N ASP A 95 13.09 11.94 5.94
CA ASP A 95 12.30 10.71 5.96
C ASP A 95 13.09 9.52 5.41
N LYS A 96 13.98 9.74 4.43
CA LYS A 96 14.81 8.68 3.84
C LYS A 96 15.92 8.21 4.78
N GLN A 97 16.51 9.11 5.57
CA GLN A 97 17.50 8.75 6.60
C GLN A 97 16.86 8.03 7.81
N THR A 98 15.61 8.36 8.16
CA THR A 98 14.89 7.67 9.25
C THR A 98 14.22 6.36 8.82
N SER A 99 14.12 6.09 7.51
CA SER A 99 13.34 4.98 6.95
C SER A 99 14.12 4.01 6.06
N GLU A 100 15.41 3.77 6.35
CA GLU A 100 16.27 2.76 5.72
C GLU A 100 15.84 1.29 6.02
N GLY A 101 14.52 1.05 6.02
CA GLY A 101 13.82 -0.23 6.10
C GLY A 101 12.36 -0.17 5.61
N SER A 102 11.96 0.84 4.83
CA SER A 102 10.55 1.05 4.48
C SER A 102 10.06 0.23 3.28
N ARG A 103 9.51 -0.97 3.55
CA ARG A 103 8.33 -1.46 2.78
C ARG A 103 7.25 -2.13 3.63
N LYS A 104 7.53 -2.50 4.89
CA LYS A 104 6.47 -2.80 5.85
C LYS A 104 6.26 -1.55 6.68
N ARG A 105 5.11 -0.89 6.50
CA ARG A 105 4.59 0.01 7.54
C ARG A 105 4.68 -0.78 8.85
N LYS A 106 5.39 -0.25 9.85
CA LYS A 106 5.44 -0.87 11.18
C LYS A 106 4.01 -0.78 11.72
N MET A 107 3.24 -1.83 11.50
CA MET A 107 1.98 -2.05 12.18
C MET A 107 2.38 -2.40 13.62
N ASP A 108 1.66 -1.87 14.61
CA ASP A 108 1.90 -2.25 16.01
C ASP A 108 1.91 -3.78 16.14
N ASP A 109 2.81 -4.32 16.96
CA ASP A 109 2.95 -5.77 17.15
C ASP A 109 1.66 -6.41 17.71
N SER A 110 0.77 -5.60 18.29
CA SER A 110 -0.57 -5.98 18.74
C SER A 110 -1.59 -6.15 17.60
N PHE A 111 -1.30 -5.69 16.38
CA PHE A 111 -2.22 -5.85 15.25
C PHE A 111 -2.20 -7.30 14.73
N PRO A 112 -3.36 -7.98 14.71
CA PRO A 112 -3.43 -9.36 14.25
C PRO A 112 -2.89 -9.53 12.83
N LYS A 113 -2.10 -10.59 12.61
CA LYS A 113 -1.50 -10.90 11.29
C LYS A 113 -2.46 -11.72 10.45
N ALA A 114 -2.57 -11.40 9.17
CA ALA A 114 -3.43 -12.16 8.27
C ALA A 114 -2.97 -13.62 8.14
N PRO A 115 -3.90 -14.59 8.11
CA PRO A 115 -3.57 -16.01 8.03
C PRO A 115 -2.97 -16.36 6.67
N LEU A 116 -2.18 -17.44 6.64
CA LEU A 116 -1.58 -17.94 5.41
C LEU A 116 -2.64 -18.64 4.56
N THR A 117 -2.70 -18.31 3.27
CA THR A 117 -3.59 -19.00 2.33
C THR A 117 -3.28 -20.50 2.23
N ALA A 118 -4.26 -21.30 1.83
CA ALA A 118 -4.10 -22.75 1.64
C ALA A 118 -2.87 -23.13 0.80
N TYR A 119 -2.57 -22.38 -0.26
CA TYR A 119 -1.37 -22.60 -1.09
C TYR A 119 -0.08 -22.28 -0.33
N LEU A 120 -0.05 -21.19 0.45
CA LEU A 120 1.13 -20.81 1.23
C LEU A 120 1.41 -21.84 2.35
N LEU A 121 0.37 -22.38 2.98
CA LEU A 121 0.50 -23.48 3.94
C LEU A 121 1.17 -24.70 3.28
N PHE A 122 0.63 -25.14 2.14
CA PHE A 122 1.22 -26.23 1.35
C PHE A 122 2.66 -25.92 0.90
N SER A 123 2.89 -24.70 0.41
CA SER A 123 4.21 -24.28 -0.08
C SER A 123 5.23 -24.27 1.03
N ASN A 124 4.88 -23.82 2.23
CA ASN A 124 5.78 -23.81 3.38
C ASN A 124 6.15 -25.24 3.79
N GLU A 125 5.17 -26.13 3.89
CA GLU A 125 5.39 -27.54 4.23
C GLU A 125 6.25 -28.27 3.18
N LYS A 126 6.05 -27.98 1.88
CA LYS A 126 6.77 -28.65 0.80
C LYS A 126 8.09 -27.99 0.39
N ARG A 127 8.41 -26.80 0.90
CA ARG A 127 9.61 -26.07 0.48
C ARG A 127 10.89 -26.74 0.97
N GLN A 128 11.02 -27.04 2.27
CA GLN A 128 12.18 -27.74 2.83
C GLN A 128 12.47 -29.09 2.15
N PRO A 129 11.51 -30.04 2.08
CA PRO A 129 11.79 -31.35 1.49
C PRO A 129 12.03 -31.29 -0.03
N MET A 130 11.59 -30.23 -0.71
CA MET A 130 11.91 -30.02 -2.12
C MET A 130 13.28 -29.38 -2.30
N ALA A 131 13.71 -28.50 -1.39
CA ALA A 131 15.03 -27.88 -1.42
C ALA A 131 16.12 -28.95 -1.20
N GLU A 132 15.90 -29.89 -0.27
CA GLU A 132 16.82 -31.02 -0.04
C GLU A 132 16.92 -31.96 -1.25
N LYS A 133 15.81 -32.19 -1.96
CA LYS A 133 15.78 -33.03 -3.16
C LYS A 133 16.37 -32.37 -4.41
N TYR A 134 16.42 -31.04 -4.42
CA TYR A 134 16.91 -30.26 -5.54
C TYR A 134 17.78 -29.09 -5.04
N PRO A 135 18.95 -29.38 -4.44
CA PRO A 135 19.83 -28.35 -3.90
C PRO A 135 20.37 -27.40 -4.97
N ASP A 136 20.49 -27.88 -6.22
CA ASP A 136 21.01 -27.11 -7.35
C ASP A 136 20.02 -26.09 -7.93
N LEU A 137 18.73 -26.19 -7.57
CA LEU A 137 17.71 -25.30 -8.11
C LEU A 137 17.64 -24.00 -7.35
N ASN A 138 17.54 -22.89 -8.10
CA ASN A 138 17.26 -21.60 -7.51
C ASN A 138 15.88 -21.59 -6.83
N THR A 139 15.74 -20.84 -5.73
CA THR A 139 14.49 -20.70 -4.96
C THR A 139 13.29 -20.38 -5.86
N ARG A 140 13.48 -19.55 -6.90
CA ARG A 140 12.42 -19.21 -7.86
C ARG A 140 11.91 -20.44 -8.62
N GLU A 141 12.83 -21.30 -9.07
CA GLU A 141 12.51 -22.52 -9.82
C GLU A 141 11.89 -23.58 -8.92
N LEU A 142 12.37 -23.66 -7.67
CA LEU A 142 11.79 -24.50 -6.64
C LEU A 142 10.31 -24.15 -6.39
N LEU A 143 10.00 -22.86 -6.18
CA LEU A 143 8.63 -22.38 -5.99
C LEU A 143 7.77 -22.64 -7.24
N ALA A 144 8.33 -22.53 -8.44
CA ALA A 144 7.62 -22.87 -9.67
C ALA A 144 7.27 -24.37 -9.72
N LYS A 145 8.18 -25.28 -9.30
CA LYS A 145 7.89 -26.72 -9.19
C LYS A 145 6.81 -27.01 -8.13
N ILE A 146 6.84 -26.33 -6.98
CA ILE A 146 5.81 -26.45 -5.93
C ILE A 146 4.45 -26.00 -6.44
N GLY A 147 4.38 -24.87 -7.15
CA GLY A 147 3.16 -24.38 -7.80
C GLY A 147 2.57 -25.39 -8.80
N LYS A 148 3.42 -26.05 -9.61
CA LYS A 148 2.99 -27.13 -10.51
C LYS A 148 2.42 -28.32 -9.73
N LYS A 149 3.05 -28.73 -8.63
CA LYS A 149 2.55 -29.81 -7.75
C LYS A 149 1.20 -29.46 -7.11
N TRP A 150 1.03 -28.22 -6.65
CA TRP A 150 -0.24 -27.75 -6.08
C TRP A 150 -1.38 -27.85 -7.10
N ARG A 151 -1.17 -27.42 -8.35
CA ARG A 151 -2.19 -27.51 -9.40
C ARG A 151 -2.62 -28.95 -9.66
N LYS A 152 -1.66 -29.88 -9.70
CA LYS A 152 -1.89 -31.33 -9.89
C LYS A 152 -2.45 -32.08 -8.67
N LEU A 153 -2.52 -31.43 -7.50
CA LEU A 153 -3.02 -32.05 -6.28
C LEU A 153 -4.54 -32.33 -6.38
N SER A 154 -4.99 -33.46 -5.81
CA SER A 154 -6.42 -33.81 -5.76
C SER A 154 -7.23 -32.83 -4.90
N ALA A 155 -8.54 -32.76 -5.16
CA ALA A 155 -9.45 -31.90 -4.43
C ALA A 155 -9.44 -32.20 -2.91
N GLU A 156 -9.37 -33.46 -2.52
CA GLU A 156 -9.33 -33.90 -1.11
C GLU A 156 -8.12 -33.34 -0.37
N LYS A 157 -6.93 -33.45 -0.98
CA LYS A 157 -5.70 -32.94 -0.38
C LYS A 157 -5.70 -31.41 -0.34
N LYS A 158 -6.29 -30.75 -1.34
CA LYS A 158 -6.47 -29.27 -1.33
C LYS A 158 -7.44 -28.85 -0.24
N LYS A 159 -8.53 -29.60 -0.06
CA LYS A 159 -9.58 -29.34 0.94
C LYS A 159 -9.00 -29.29 2.35
N LYS A 160 -8.10 -30.22 2.70
CA LYS A 160 -7.37 -30.18 3.99
C LYS A 160 -6.73 -28.81 4.27
N TYR A 161 -6.02 -28.23 3.30
CA TYR A 161 -5.39 -26.92 3.48
C TYR A 161 -6.39 -25.75 3.42
N GLN A 162 -7.50 -25.91 2.70
CA GLN A 162 -8.58 -24.93 2.67
C GLN A 162 -9.30 -24.88 4.01
N ASP A 163 -9.60 -26.02 4.63
CA ASP A 163 -10.27 -26.10 5.92
C ASP A 163 -9.43 -25.43 7.02
N ILE A 164 -8.11 -25.71 7.05
CA ILE A 164 -7.17 -25.03 7.95
C ILE A 164 -7.19 -23.51 7.72
N TYR A 165 -7.11 -23.07 6.46
CA TYR A 165 -7.18 -21.64 6.13
C TYR A 165 -8.49 -20.98 6.57
N LEU A 166 -9.63 -21.66 6.41
CA LEU A 166 -10.93 -21.15 6.81
C LEU A 166 -11.06 -21.03 8.33
N GLU A 167 -10.53 -22.00 9.08
CA GLU A 167 -10.48 -21.94 10.54
C GLU A 167 -9.60 -20.77 11.02
N ASP A 168 -8.38 -20.65 10.49
CA ASP A 168 -7.46 -19.56 10.83
C ASP A 168 -8.02 -18.19 10.42
N LYS A 169 -8.73 -18.12 9.30
CA LYS A 169 -9.44 -16.91 8.86
C LYS A 169 -10.52 -16.50 9.85
N LYS A 170 -11.31 -17.44 10.36
CA LYS A 170 -12.33 -17.16 11.37
C LYS A 170 -11.72 -16.66 12.68
N LYS A 171 -10.63 -17.28 13.14
CA LYS A 171 -9.88 -16.83 14.33
C LYS A 171 -9.34 -15.42 14.13
N TYR A 172 -8.69 -15.17 12.99
CA TYR A 172 -8.16 -13.87 12.62
C TYR A 172 -9.23 -12.77 12.60
N GLU A 173 -10.41 -13.03 12.03
CA GLU A 173 -11.51 -12.05 11.99
C GLU A 173 -12.03 -11.72 13.40
N SER A 174 -12.11 -12.72 14.29
CA SER A 174 -12.47 -12.53 15.69
C SER A 174 -11.44 -11.69 16.44
N GLU A 175 -10.16 -12.07 16.36
CA GLU A 175 -9.05 -11.33 16.98
C GLU A 175 -8.97 -9.89 16.48
N LEU A 176 -9.16 -9.70 15.17
CA LEU A 176 -9.14 -8.38 14.56
C LEU A 176 -10.31 -7.51 15.03
N THR A 177 -11.50 -8.10 15.18
CA THR A 177 -12.67 -7.40 15.71
C THR A 177 -12.42 -6.99 17.16
N GLN A 178 -11.93 -7.91 17.99
CA GLN A 178 -11.58 -7.62 19.38
C GLN A 178 -10.51 -6.54 19.50
N TYR A 179 -9.46 -6.62 18.69
CA TYR A 179 -8.42 -5.59 18.61
C TYR A 179 -9.02 -4.21 18.32
N PHE A 180 -9.94 -4.11 17.36
CA PHE A 180 -10.56 -2.83 17.04
C PHE A 180 -11.49 -2.33 18.14
N LEU A 181 -12.27 -3.20 18.79
CA LEU A 181 -13.14 -2.80 19.90
C LEU A 181 -12.35 -2.32 21.12
N THR A 182 -11.23 -2.96 21.43
CA THR A 182 -10.37 -2.56 22.55
C THR A 182 -9.65 -1.24 22.27
N ASN A 183 -9.12 -1.05 21.05
CA ASN A 183 -8.35 0.15 20.72
C ASN A 183 -9.20 1.34 20.26
N PHE A 184 -10.45 1.11 19.84
CA PHE A 184 -11.38 2.14 19.38
C PHE A 184 -12.77 1.94 20.01
N PRO A 185 -12.91 2.23 21.32
CA PRO A 185 -14.17 2.00 22.04
C PRO A 185 -15.35 2.85 21.54
N GLU A 186 -15.07 3.93 20.81
CA GLU A 186 -16.06 4.77 20.13
C GLU A 186 -16.76 4.06 18.95
N GLU A 187 -16.10 3.10 18.32
CA GLU A 187 -16.60 2.39 17.14
C GLU A 187 -17.39 1.16 17.59
N LYS A 188 -18.67 1.13 17.26
CA LYS A 188 -19.55 0.00 17.60
C LYS A 188 -19.42 -1.10 16.56
N ALA A 189 -19.30 -2.35 17.01
CA ALA A 189 -19.39 -3.50 16.12
C ALA A 189 -20.75 -3.52 15.39
N PRO A 190 -20.78 -3.92 14.11
CA PRO A 190 -22.02 -4.14 13.39
C PRO A 190 -22.90 -5.19 14.08
N LYS A 191 -24.21 -5.01 13.93
CA LYS A 191 -25.22 -5.92 14.49
C LYS A 191 -25.16 -7.30 13.81
N THR A 192 -25.39 -8.33 14.61
CA THR A 192 -25.55 -9.71 14.16
C THR A 192 -26.86 -9.88 13.37
N ALA A 193 -26.97 -10.98 12.60
CA ALA A 193 -28.18 -11.31 11.85
C ALA A 193 -29.44 -11.33 12.73
N PHE A 194 -29.32 -11.92 13.93
CA PHE A 194 -30.40 -11.94 14.91
C PHE A 194 -30.75 -10.56 15.40
N GLU A 195 -29.78 -9.70 15.75
CA GLU A 195 -30.05 -8.35 16.26
C GLU A 195 -30.64 -7.42 15.18
N LEU A 196 -30.23 -7.57 13.92
CA LEU A 196 -30.81 -6.84 12.80
C LEU A 196 -32.30 -7.18 12.65
N TRP A 197 -32.61 -8.48 12.70
CA TRP A 197 -33.98 -8.97 12.59
C TRP A 197 -34.81 -8.67 13.85
N SER A 198 -34.25 -8.88 15.03
CA SER A 198 -34.94 -8.68 16.30
C SER A 198 -35.25 -7.21 16.47
N ALA A 199 -34.37 -6.27 16.11
CA ALA A 199 -34.68 -4.85 16.15
C ALA A 199 -35.90 -4.48 15.28
N LYS A 200 -36.04 -5.10 14.10
CA LYS A 200 -37.20 -4.89 13.22
C LYS A 200 -38.47 -5.48 13.83
N LYS A 201 -38.41 -6.71 14.34
CA LYS A 201 -39.56 -7.41 14.93
C LYS A 201 -39.93 -6.91 16.34
N GLU A 202 -38.99 -6.36 17.09
CA GLU A 202 -39.22 -5.71 18.37
C GLU A 202 -40.10 -4.47 18.20
N LYS A 203 -39.84 -3.68 17.15
CA LYS A 203 -40.67 -2.52 16.83
C LYS A 203 -42.11 -2.93 16.54
N GLU A 204 -42.31 -3.91 15.65
CA GLU A 204 -43.64 -4.45 15.33
C GLU A 204 -44.36 -5.00 16.58
N LEU A 205 -43.67 -5.77 17.43
CA LEU A 205 -44.27 -6.38 18.61
C LEU A 205 -44.54 -5.39 19.75
N LYS A 206 -43.79 -4.29 19.85
CA LYS A 206 -44.06 -3.21 20.82
C LYS A 206 -45.24 -2.34 20.38
N GLU A 207 -45.45 -2.19 19.07
CA GLU A 207 -46.65 -1.53 18.51
C GLU A 207 -47.92 -2.37 18.77
N GLU A 208 -47.87 -3.69 18.59
CA GLU A 208 -49.01 -4.60 18.87
C GLU A 208 -49.27 -4.80 20.37
N HIS A 209 -48.23 -4.69 21.20
CA HIS A 209 -48.32 -4.97 22.63
C HIS A 209 -47.46 -3.98 23.44
N PRO A 210 -47.96 -2.76 23.70
CA PRO A 210 -47.20 -1.70 24.37
C PRO A 210 -46.82 -2.02 25.82
N ASN A 211 -47.48 -2.98 26.47
CA ASN A 211 -47.21 -3.39 27.86
C ASN A 211 -46.56 -4.79 27.98
N ILE A 212 -45.91 -5.27 26.92
CA ILE A 212 -45.13 -6.51 27.00
C ILE A 212 -43.79 -6.25 27.69
N SER A 213 -43.49 -7.03 28.73
CA SER A 213 -42.16 -7.03 29.37
C SER A 213 -41.06 -7.45 28.40
N ASP A 214 -39.91 -6.77 28.43
CA ASP A 214 -38.76 -7.04 27.56
C ASP A 214 -38.29 -8.51 27.63
N LYS A 215 -38.34 -9.14 28.81
CA LYS A 215 -38.02 -10.58 28.95
C LYS A 215 -38.96 -11.46 28.12
N ARG A 216 -40.26 -11.13 28.10
CA ARG A 216 -41.29 -11.86 27.35
C ARG A 216 -41.16 -11.58 25.85
N LEU A 217 -40.79 -10.36 25.47
CA LEU A 217 -40.48 -9.96 24.10
C LEU A 217 -39.30 -10.77 23.53
N GLN A 218 -38.16 -10.79 24.25
CA GLN A 218 -36.97 -11.55 23.86
C GLN A 218 -37.27 -13.05 23.72
N LYS A 219 -38.08 -13.63 24.62
CA LYS A 219 -38.50 -15.04 24.51
C LYS A 219 -39.35 -15.29 23.26
N LYS A 220 -40.28 -14.39 22.92
CA LYS A 220 -41.07 -14.48 21.68
C LYS A 220 -40.20 -14.34 20.43
N LEU A 221 -39.23 -13.44 20.43
CA LEU A 221 -38.31 -13.20 19.31
C LEU A 221 -37.43 -14.41 19.04
N LYS A 222 -36.76 -14.98 20.06
CA LYS A 222 -35.95 -16.20 19.88
C LYS A 222 -36.77 -17.37 19.33
N LYS A 223 -38.02 -17.53 19.81
CA LYS A 223 -38.93 -18.57 19.31
C LYS A 223 -39.32 -18.33 17.84
N ARG A 224 -39.57 -17.09 17.45
CA ARG A 224 -39.92 -16.72 16.06
C ARG A 224 -38.71 -16.77 15.12
N TRP A 225 -37.51 -16.45 15.61
CA TRP A 225 -36.25 -16.65 14.87
C TRP A 225 -36.00 -18.12 14.54
N GLY A 226 -36.18 -19.02 15.52
CA GLY A 226 -36.02 -20.46 15.29
C GLY A 226 -37.01 -21.05 14.29
N ARG A 227 -38.15 -20.37 14.04
CA ARG A 227 -39.19 -20.76 13.07
C ARG A 227 -39.10 -20.01 11.75
N LEU A 228 -38.15 -19.08 11.60
CA LEU A 228 -37.97 -18.31 10.38
C LEU A 228 -37.48 -19.24 9.26
N ASP A 229 -37.80 -18.91 8.02
CA ASP A 229 -37.35 -19.67 6.86
C ASP A 229 -35.82 -19.60 6.74
N ASP A 230 -35.21 -20.70 6.32
CA ASP A 230 -33.75 -20.79 6.25
C ASP A 230 -33.16 -19.84 5.21
N GLU A 231 -33.89 -19.57 4.11
CA GLU A 231 -33.52 -18.56 3.12
C GLU A 231 -33.49 -17.14 3.71
N GLU A 232 -34.51 -16.76 4.49
CA GLU A 232 -34.55 -15.44 5.15
C GLU A 232 -33.44 -15.29 6.20
N LYS A 233 -33.14 -16.37 6.95
CA LYS A 233 -32.01 -16.39 7.89
C LYS A 233 -30.69 -16.23 7.14
N GLU A 234 -30.50 -16.95 6.04
CA GLU A 234 -29.29 -16.90 5.24
C GLU A 234 -29.07 -15.49 4.66
N GLU A 235 -30.13 -14.83 4.18
CA GLU A 235 -30.05 -13.45 3.72
C GLU A 235 -29.60 -12.49 4.82
N LEU A 236 -30.12 -12.65 6.03
CA LEU A 236 -29.79 -11.81 7.18
C LEU A 236 -28.36 -12.07 7.65
N GLU A 237 -27.90 -13.33 7.63
CA GLU A 237 -26.51 -13.68 7.86
C GLU A 237 -25.58 -13.07 6.82
N LYS A 238 -25.96 -13.11 5.54
CA LYS A 238 -25.19 -12.50 4.46
C LYS A 238 -25.10 -10.99 4.62
N LYS A 239 -26.22 -10.32 4.94
CA LYS A 239 -26.27 -8.88 5.24
C LYS A 239 -25.38 -8.54 6.44
N SER A 240 -25.47 -9.29 7.53
CA SER A 240 -24.63 -9.08 8.73
C SER A 240 -23.13 -9.29 8.44
N LYS A 241 -22.76 -10.35 7.71
CA LYS A 241 -21.37 -10.59 7.27
C LYS A 241 -20.84 -9.46 6.39
N GLN A 242 -21.64 -8.95 5.46
CA GLN A 242 -21.26 -7.82 4.60
C GLN A 242 -21.02 -6.54 5.42
N GLU A 243 -21.87 -6.24 6.40
CA GLU A 243 -21.68 -5.09 7.28
C GLU A 243 -20.42 -5.24 8.16
N MET A 244 -20.17 -6.45 8.68
CA MET A 244 -18.93 -6.77 9.39
C MET A 244 -17.70 -6.57 8.49
N ASP A 245 -17.72 -7.06 7.25
CA ASP A 245 -16.62 -6.88 6.30
C ASP A 245 -16.39 -5.41 5.95
N LYS A 246 -17.46 -4.63 5.75
CA LYS A 246 -17.37 -3.17 5.54
C LYS A 246 -16.73 -2.48 6.74
N PHE A 247 -17.14 -2.84 7.95
CA PHE A 247 -16.57 -2.33 9.20
C PHE A 247 -15.07 -2.67 9.31
N LEU A 248 -14.69 -3.93 9.16
CA LEU A 248 -13.28 -4.34 9.20
C LEU A 248 -12.46 -3.66 8.09
N ARG A 249 -13.02 -3.45 6.90
CA ARG A 249 -12.36 -2.69 5.82
C ARG A 249 -12.16 -1.22 6.18
N LYS A 250 -13.16 -0.57 6.79
CA LYS A 250 -13.06 0.82 7.30
C LYS A 250 -11.95 0.91 8.36
N MET A 251 -11.98 0.02 9.35
CA MET A 251 -11.01 0.02 10.44
C MET A 251 -9.58 -0.28 9.96
N ARG A 252 -9.40 -1.25 9.05
CA ARG A 252 -8.09 -1.52 8.42
C ARG A 252 -7.54 -0.30 7.68
N LYS A 253 -8.39 0.50 7.01
CA LYS A 253 -7.95 1.74 6.34
C LYS A 253 -7.52 2.80 7.36
N ARG A 254 -8.22 2.90 8.49
CA ARG A 254 -7.89 3.83 9.58
C ARG A 254 -6.50 3.52 10.16
N VAL A 255 -6.21 2.25 10.45
CA VAL A 255 -4.90 1.85 10.98
C VAL A 255 -3.79 1.89 9.91
N LYS A 256 -4.10 1.57 8.64
CA LYS A 256 -3.13 1.62 7.55
C LYS A 256 -2.92 3.02 6.95
N GLY A 257 -3.73 4.03 7.30
CA GLY A 257 -3.54 5.40 6.79
C GLY A 257 -2.16 5.95 7.15
N PRO A 258 -1.64 6.98 6.44
CA PRO A 258 -0.55 7.76 7.01
C PRO A 258 -1.02 8.21 8.40
N LYS A 259 -0.17 8.08 9.43
CA LYS A 259 -0.46 8.61 10.77
C LYS A 259 -0.91 10.05 10.58
N CYS A 260 -2.21 10.28 10.56
CA CYS A 260 -2.77 11.61 10.52
C CYS A 260 -2.50 12.14 11.92
N CYS A 261 -1.54 13.06 11.98
CA CYS A 261 -1.39 14.13 12.94
C CYS A 261 -1.92 13.85 14.36
N ALA A 262 -0.96 13.65 15.27
CA ALA A 262 -0.96 14.21 16.62
C ALA A 262 -2.33 14.42 17.28
N TRP A 263 -2.76 13.46 18.08
CA TRP A 263 -3.53 13.74 19.30
C TRP A 263 -2.72 13.20 20.50
N SER A 264 -1.61 13.89 20.77
CA SER A 264 -1.03 13.98 22.09
C SER A 264 -0.76 15.45 22.35
N THR A 265 -1.81 16.14 22.78
CA THR A 265 -1.71 17.33 23.61
C THR A 265 -2.48 17.01 24.87
N GLY A 266 -1.74 16.62 25.91
CA GLY A 266 -2.20 16.77 27.27
C GLY A 266 -2.27 18.26 27.58
N ASN A 267 -3.41 18.69 28.12
CA ASN A 267 -3.54 19.62 29.26
C ASN A 267 -5.03 19.93 29.43
N ASN A 268 -5.65 19.41 30.50
CA ASN A 268 -5.87 20.15 31.74
C ASN A 268 -6.37 19.18 32.83
#